data_AF-A0A8H6NY25-F1
#
_entry.id   AF-A0A8H6NY25-F1
#
_cell.length_a   1.000
_cell.length_b   1.000
_cell.length_c   1.000
_cell.angle_alpha   90.00
_cell.angle_beta   90.00
_cell.angle_gamma   90.00
#
_symmetry.space_group_name_H-M   'P 1'
#
loop_
_entity.id
_entity.type
_entity.pdbx_description
1 polymer ?
#
loop_
_entity_poly.entity_id
_entity_poly.type
_entity_poly.pdbx_seq_one_letter_code
_entity_poly.pdbx_strand_id
1 'polypeptide(L)'
;MDLEAVKAARLTSGKPRNVHATINYYRDPGDGTEHAPSIAGKRSTFNQPSIDLETVITDITGSEDLYTLDSHGFQLYRHTSTLKDFSDDRLIKDLYYPEVEDLVRKTTKATRVFIFDHTIRRPNPTASNSDEERRPVKRAHIDQSEWAAMNQVTRHLGPDAPRLLQSRFQIINIWRPIQTIYKDPLAVCDSHSVPDEDILPVKLVYPDWVGEPCTILPNRKHRWYYKNNQTPEEVMFIKCYDWKMDGRARRVPHAAFTDPEMVDREPRQSIETTLNTNHRKMTSPSSLSNKVAKEDADLRVVSLQQLLDGDTAAKEDLLKASTDLGFFYLDCRDVASGRIMDEVQTMYSLATSFYDLPQEEKSRWLVDRDHDEHLVMGVLLLARISEALGLSEDLAFQQYHRKDAVCPTALGLLKYTLVEVEPDKVGQIAHSDAGSLSIVFTEVAGLQVLKPKEETWYYIAPKPGHAVVNVGDALRFISGGVLESSLHRIIPHKDEMGRHKYSIVYLLRPEMDAEFVDADGKVWKGLEWTNKKHAVFRAPAEEQAKGTYLTGRDGYVGYWDPEKDVEGQTITVT
;
A
#
# COMPACT_ATOMS: atom_id res chain seq x y z
N MET A 1 49.72 33.68 19.79
CA MET A 1 48.75 33.04 18.89
C MET A 1 47.41 33.68 19.16
N ASP A 2 46.80 34.24 18.12
CA ASP A 2 45.47 34.84 18.21
C ASP A 2 44.45 33.74 18.54
N LEU A 3 43.83 33.85 19.71
CA LEU A 3 42.91 32.85 20.24
C LEU A 3 41.68 32.71 19.32
N GLU A 4 41.28 33.79 18.65
CA GLU A 4 40.15 33.80 17.72
C GLU A 4 40.51 33.13 16.40
N ALA A 5 41.74 33.33 15.89
CA ALA A 5 42.23 32.60 14.72
C ALA A 5 42.36 31.08 14.98
N VAL A 6 42.78 30.68 16.18
CA VAL A 6 42.85 29.26 16.58
C VAL A 6 41.46 28.65 16.73
N LYS A 7 40.49 29.39 17.30
CA LYS A 7 39.09 28.97 17.34
C LYS A 7 38.49 28.83 15.95
N ALA A 8 38.66 29.82 15.08
CA ALA A 8 38.16 29.79 13.70
C ALA A 8 38.75 28.62 12.88
N ALA A 9 40.05 28.34 13.05
CA ALA A 9 40.71 27.20 12.41
C ALA A 9 40.19 25.85 12.95
N ARG A 10 39.91 25.75 14.27
CA ARG A 10 39.30 24.55 14.87
C ARG A 10 37.89 24.31 14.34
N LEU A 11 37.07 25.36 14.24
CA LEU A 11 35.68 25.31 13.74
C LEU A 11 35.56 24.89 12.27
N THR A 12 36.65 25.00 11.50
CA THR A 12 36.71 24.67 10.06
C THR A 12 37.57 23.44 9.76
N SER A 13 38.14 22.78 10.78
CA SER A 13 39.17 21.75 10.63
C SER A 13 38.70 20.39 10.09
N GLY A 14 37.41 20.21 9.80
CA GLY A 14 36.84 18.94 9.33
C GLY A 14 36.92 17.78 10.34
N LYS A 15 37.39 18.04 11.57
CA LYS A 15 37.41 17.06 12.66
C LYS A 15 36.08 17.04 13.41
N PRO A 16 35.64 15.88 13.93
CA PRO A 16 34.42 15.80 14.70
C PRO A 16 34.50 16.66 15.96
N ARG A 17 33.43 17.42 16.24
CA ARG A 17 33.31 18.29 17.42
C ARG A 17 31.98 18.07 18.13
N ASN A 18 31.98 17.26 19.18
CA ASN A 18 30.80 17.13 20.05
C ASN A 18 30.47 18.47 20.71
N VAL A 19 29.17 18.73 20.88
CA VAL A 19 28.67 19.98 21.49
C VAL A 19 27.94 19.65 22.79
N HIS A 20 28.30 20.36 23.86
CA HIS A 20 27.52 20.37 25.09
C HIS A 20 26.44 21.44 24.95
N ALA A 21 25.19 21.01 24.85
CA ALA A 21 24.04 21.88 24.64
C ALA A 21 22.80 21.32 25.34
N THR A 22 21.71 22.07 25.29
CA THR A 22 20.41 21.64 25.82
C THR A 22 19.49 21.18 24.69
N ILE A 23 18.76 20.10 24.94
CA ILE A 23 17.60 19.70 24.14
C ILE A 23 16.33 20.03 24.93
N ASN A 24 15.36 20.66 24.28
CA ASN A 24 14.08 21.01 24.88
C ASN A 24 13.10 19.83 24.77
N TYR A 25 12.62 19.33 25.90
CA TYR A 25 11.64 18.24 26.01
C TYR A 25 10.30 18.76 26.50
N TYR A 26 9.26 17.94 26.37
CA TYR A 26 7.99 18.18 27.05
C TYR A 26 8.14 17.91 28.54
N ARG A 27 7.50 18.75 29.36
CA ARG A 27 7.43 18.53 30.81
C ARG A 27 6.02 18.05 31.16
N ASP A 28 5.90 16.77 31.50
CA ASP A 28 4.68 16.25 32.09
C ASP A 28 4.38 16.99 33.42
N PRO A 29 3.19 17.63 33.56
CA PRO A 29 2.78 18.25 34.80
C PRO A 29 2.67 17.28 35.98
N GLY A 30 2.52 15.97 35.73
CA GLY A 30 2.42 14.92 36.75
C GLY A 30 1.12 14.94 37.55
N ASP A 31 0.12 15.71 37.11
CA ASP A 31 -1.19 15.85 37.75
C ASP A 31 -2.27 14.93 37.14
N GLY A 32 -1.89 14.08 36.19
CA GLY A 32 -2.79 13.18 35.47
C GLY A 32 -3.67 13.87 34.43
N THR A 33 -3.43 15.15 34.13
CA THR A 33 -4.14 15.84 33.05
C THR A 33 -3.77 15.25 31.70
N GLU A 34 -4.78 14.97 30.87
CA GLU A 34 -4.53 14.52 29.50
C GLU A 34 -3.82 15.62 28.70
N HIS A 35 -2.89 15.21 27.85
CA HIS A 35 -2.10 16.11 27.04
C HIS A 35 -2.98 16.86 26.04
N ALA A 36 -3.20 18.16 26.27
CA ALA A 36 -4.11 18.96 25.46
C ALA A 36 -3.69 19.01 23.98
N PRO A 37 -4.66 19.02 23.04
CA PRO A 37 -4.38 19.14 21.62
C PRO A 37 -3.85 20.53 21.27
N SER A 38 -2.95 20.59 20.30
CA SER A 38 -2.56 21.84 19.64
C SER A 38 -3.58 22.15 18.54
N ILE A 39 -4.00 23.42 18.42
CA ILE A 39 -4.99 23.85 17.43
C ILE A 39 -4.33 24.87 16.50
N ALA A 40 -4.27 24.56 15.21
CA ALA A 40 -3.71 25.44 14.19
C ALA A 40 -4.42 26.81 14.23
N GLY A 41 -3.63 27.89 14.20
CA GLY A 41 -4.12 29.27 14.32
C GLY A 41 -4.44 29.73 15.75
N LYS A 42 -4.39 28.85 16.77
CA LYS A 42 -4.52 29.23 18.19
C LYS A 42 -3.19 29.07 18.93
N ARG A 43 -2.35 30.11 18.86
CA ARG A 43 -0.99 30.11 19.41
C ARG A 43 -0.89 29.68 20.88
N SER A 44 -1.87 30.01 21.72
CA SER A 44 -1.90 29.62 23.14
C SER A 44 -1.84 28.11 23.36
N THR A 45 -2.33 27.32 22.40
CA THR A 45 -2.35 25.85 22.48
C THR A 45 -0.99 25.19 22.20
N PHE A 46 -0.04 25.92 21.59
CA PHE A 46 1.32 25.43 21.33
C PHE A 46 2.28 25.67 22.51
N ASN A 47 1.90 26.56 23.43
CA ASN A 47 2.66 26.87 24.65
C ASN A 47 2.46 25.77 25.70
N GLN A 48 3.06 24.62 25.43
CA GLN A 48 3.08 23.49 26.36
C GLN A 48 4.27 23.57 27.32
N PRO A 49 4.15 23.03 28.54
CA PRO A 49 5.25 22.96 29.49
C PRO A 49 6.47 22.26 28.88
N SER A 50 7.66 22.80 29.14
CA SER A 50 8.90 22.25 28.61
C SER A 50 10.00 22.21 29.67
N ILE A 51 11.00 21.38 29.41
CA ILE A 51 12.19 21.24 30.23
C ILE A 51 13.42 21.09 29.35
N ASP A 52 14.46 21.86 29.64
CA ASP A 52 15.73 21.74 28.95
C ASP A 52 16.59 20.71 29.69
N LEU A 53 17.13 19.75 28.95
CA LEU A 53 18.06 18.77 29.46
C LEU A 53 19.42 18.97 28.79
N GLU A 54 20.44 19.23 29.60
CA GLU A 54 21.82 19.26 29.12
C GLU A 54 22.25 17.87 28.65
N THR A 55 22.84 17.82 27.46
CA THR A 55 23.34 16.59 26.86
C THR A 55 24.54 16.86 25.97
N VAL A 56 25.26 15.81 25.62
CA VAL A 56 26.31 15.84 24.61
C VAL A 56 25.70 15.44 23.28
N ILE A 57 25.74 16.34 22.31
CA ILE A 57 25.31 16.09 20.94
C ILE A 57 26.56 15.69 20.14
N THR A 58 26.57 14.45 19.66
CA THR A 58 27.73 13.82 19.06
C THR A 58 27.86 14.21 17.59
N ASP A 59 29.02 14.70 17.17
CA ASP A 59 29.28 15.02 15.76
C ASP A 59 29.61 13.75 14.98
N ILE A 60 28.86 13.49 13.92
CA ILE A 60 29.05 12.31 13.07
C ILE A 60 30.14 12.48 12.01
N THR A 61 30.77 13.67 11.91
CA THR A 61 31.77 13.99 10.88
C THR A 61 32.92 12.98 10.83
N GLY A 62 33.12 12.36 9.66
CA GLY A 62 34.14 11.33 9.43
C GLY A 62 33.73 9.92 9.85
N SER A 63 32.50 9.74 10.31
CA SER A 63 31.93 8.45 10.73
C SER A 63 30.51 8.24 10.19
N GLU A 64 30.13 8.97 9.15
CA GLU A 64 28.77 9.03 8.61
C GLU A 64 28.24 7.65 8.21
N ASP A 65 29.10 6.77 7.70
CA ASP A 65 28.75 5.42 7.24
C ASP A 65 28.28 4.47 8.36
N LEU A 66 28.51 4.82 9.63
CA LEU A 66 28.05 4.02 10.78
C LEU A 66 26.53 4.18 11.04
N TYR A 67 25.94 5.25 10.51
CA TYR A 67 24.56 5.65 10.80
C TYR A 67 23.68 5.36 9.59
N THR A 68 22.77 4.40 9.73
CA THR A 68 21.86 4.01 8.66
C THR A 68 20.41 4.16 9.09
N LEU A 69 19.52 4.25 8.10
CA LEU A 69 18.08 4.32 8.35
C LEU A 69 17.54 3.11 9.13
N ASP A 70 18.11 1.92 8.94
CA ASP A 70 17.65 0.73 9.66
C ASP A 70 18.32 0.58 11.04
N SER A 71 19.54 1.11 11.23
CA SER A 71 20.26 1.02 12.51
C SER A 71 19.96 2.15 13.49
N HIS A 72 19.93 3.41 13.06
CA HIS A 72 19.72 4.57 13.94
C HIS A 72 18.46 5.36 13.60
N GLY A 73 17.88 5.11 12.41
CA GLY A 73 16.68 5.79 11.91
C GLY A 73 16.97 7.10 11.19
N PHE A 74 18.24 7.47 11.03
CA PHE A 74 18.69 8.56 10.18
C PHE A 74 19.91 8.13 9.37
N GLN A 75 20.14 8.80 8.24
CA GLN A 75 21.30 8.53 7.38
C GLN A 75 21.64 9.75 6.52
N LEU A 76 22.94 10.00 6.33
CA LEU A 76 23.41 11.07 5.47
C LEU A 76 23.73 10.54 4.07
N TYR A 77 23.30 11.27 3.04
CA TYR A 77 23.64 10.99 1.66
C TYR A 77 24.23 12.23 0.99
N ARG A 78 25.21 12.02 0.10
CA ARG A 78 25.70 13.09 -0.76
C ARG A 78 24.86 13.19 -2.02
N HIS A 79 24.32 14.37 -2.29
CA HIS A 79 23.56 14.67 -3.50
C HIS A 79 23.63 16.16 -3.83
N THR A 80 24.11 16.50 -5.02
CA THR A 80 24.11 17.86 -5.54
C THR A 80 22.82 18.13 -6.31
N SER A 81 21.95 19.00 -5.78
CA SER A 81 20.71 19.38 -6.48
C SER A 81 21.00 20.29 -7.68
N THR A 82 20.25 20.14 -8.77
CA THR A 82 20.29 21.08 -9.90
C THR A 82 19.64 22.40 -9.53
N LEU A 83 18.58 22.36 -8.70
CA LEU A 83 17.92 23.54 -8.19
C LEU A 83 18.78 24.20 -7.10
N LYS A 84 19.15 25.46 -7.32
CA LYS A 84 19.95 26.25 -6.36
C LYS A 84 19.11 27.23 -5.54
N ASP A 85 18.01 27.70 -6.12
CA ASP A 85 17.06 28.56 -5.41
C ASP A 85 15.73 27.85 -5.19
N PHE A 86 15.37 27.72 -3.92
CA PHE A 86 14.14 27.10 -3.43
C PHE A 86 13.09 28.16 -3.07
N SER A 87 12.99 29.26 -3.82
CA SER A 87 12.00 30.32 -3.59
C SER A 87 10.68 30.09 -4.33
N ASP A 88 10.69 29.30 -5.42
CA ASP A 88 9.54 29.04 -6.28
C ASP A 88 9.02 27.61 -6.07
N ASP A 89 7.81 27.49 -5.52
CA ASP A 89 7.12 26.23 -5.27
C ASP A 89 6.95 25.37 -6.54
N ARG A 90 6.74 26.00 -7.70
CA ARG A 90 6.59 25.27 -8.98
C ARG A 90 7.91 24.63 -9.38
N LEU A 91 9.01 25.37 -9.33
CA LEU A 91 10.34 24.84 -9.64
C LEU A 91 10.77 23.74 -8.67
N ILE A 92 10.37 23.84 -7.40
CA ILE A 92 10.61 22.76 -6.42
C ILE A 92 9.89 21.48 -6.84
N LYS A 93 8.62 21.57 -7.23
CA LYS A 93 7.84 20.40 -7.67
C LYS A 93 8.33 19.84 -9.02
N ASP A 94 8.68 20.70 -9.96
CA ASP A 94 9.04 20.28 -11.31
C ASP A 94 10.48 19.77 -11.43
N LEU A 95 11.41 20.29 -10.60
CA LEU A 95 12.83 19.97 -10.69
C LEU A 95 13.37 19.24 -9.45
N TYR A 96 13.02 19.68 -8.24
CA TYR A 96 13.60 19.11 -7.02
C TYR A 96 12.93 17.81 -6.57
N TYR A 97 11.59 17.71 -6.70
CA TYR A 97 10.87 16.48 -6.33
C TYR A 97 11.36 15.25 -7.10
N PRO A 98 11.54 15.29 -8.45
CA PRO A 98 12.10 14.17 -9.18
C PRO A 98 13.49 13.72 -8.70
N GLU A 99 14.37 14.68 -8.34
CA GLU A 99 15.69 14.38 -7.78
C GLU A 99 15.59 13.64 -6.44
N VAL A 100 14.70 14.10 -5.57
CA VAL A 100 14.44 13.49 -4.26
C VAL A 100 13.87 12.09 -4.43
N GLU A 101 12.89 11.90 -5.32
CA GLU A 101 12.29 10.60 -5.60
C GLU A 101 13.33 9.59 -6.10
N ASP A 102 14.20 9.99 -7.04
CA ASP A 102 15.27 9.14 -7.55
C ASP A 102 16.28 8.77 -6.46
N LEU A 103 16.72 9.74 -5.66
CA LEU A 103 17.63 9.51 -4.54
C LEU A 103 17.03 8.53 -3.52
N VAL A 104 15.76 8.73 -3.16
CA VAL A 104 15.04 7.87 -2.21
C VAL A 104 14.83 6.47 -2.77
N ARG A 105 14.45 6.35 -4.05
CA ARG A 105 14.25 5.06 -4.71
C ARG A 105 15.54 4.24 -4.74
N LYS A 106 16.67 4.87 -5.07
CA LYS A 106 18.00 4.23 -5.10
C LYS A 106 18.47 3.77 -3.73
N THR A 107 18.23 4.57 -2.71
CA THR A 107 18.76 4.34 -1.35
C THR A 107 17.89 3.35 -0.55
N THR A 108 16.57 3.51 -0.60
CA THR A 108 15.63 2.68 0.17
C THR A 108 15.19 1.42 -0.58
N LYS A 109 15.41 1.35 -1.89
CA LYS A 109 14.85 0.32 -2.79
C LYS A 109 13.32 0.29 -2.78
N ALA A 110 12.69 1.44 -2.52
CA ALA A 110 11.25 1.59 -2.60
C ALA A 110 10.78 1.35 -4.04
N THR A 111 9.61 0.71 -4.20
CA THR A 111 8.98 0.53 -5.50
C THR A 111 8.10 1.70 -5.88
N ARG A 112 7.60 2.43 -4.88
CA ARG A 112 6.85 3.67 -5.04
C ARG A 112 7.34 4.69 -4.03
N VAL A 113 7.49 5.93 -4.47
CA VAL A 113 7.79 7.10 -3.64
C VAL A 113 6.68 8.10 -3.92
N PHE A 114 6.15 8.74 -2.88
CA PHE A 114 5.13 9.78 -3.01
C PHE A 114 5.45 10.91 -2.06
N ILE A 115 5.68 12.11 -2.60
CA ILE A 115 5.97 13.30 -1.81
C ILE A 115 4.65 13.99 -1.42
N PHE A 116 4.41 14.19 -0.13
CA PHE A 116 3.21 14.86 0.38
C PHE A 116 3.30 16.37 0.24
N ASP A 117 4.39 16.92 0.79
CA ASP A 117 4.63 18.35 0.89
C ASP A 117 6.13 18.65 1.08
N HIS A 118 6.44 19.94 1.11
CA HIS A 118 7.73 20.40 1.57
C HIS A 118 7.59 21.64 2.44
N THR A 119 8.49 21.79 3.41
CA THR A 119 8.58 22.96 4.27
C THR A 119 9.94 23.62 4.11
N ILE A 120 9.93 24.91 3.75
CA ILE A 120 11.14 25.74 3.73
C ILE A 120 11.22 26.53 5.03
N ARG A 121 12.35 26.39 5.72
CA ARG A 121 12.68 27.16 6.92
C ARG A 121 13.80 28.14 6.58
N ARG A 122 13.44 29.42 6.45
CA ARG A 122 14.34 30.56 6.25
C ARG A 122 13.92 31.69 7.21
N PRO A 123 14.86 32.50 7.73
CA PRO A 123 14.50 33.69 8.50
C PRO A 123 13.69 34.65 7.63
N ASN A 124 12.55 35.09 8.15
CA ASN A 124 11.73 36.10 7.50
C ASN A 124 11.83 37.42 8.29
N PRO A 125 12.67 38.37 7.86
CA PRO A 125 12.90 39.62 8.59
C PRO A 125 11.68 40.56 8.61
N THR A 126 10.67 40.33 7.77
CA THR A 126 9.41 41.08 7.76
C THR A 126 8.25 40.34 8.43
N ALA A 127 8.51 39.19 9.06
CA ALA A 127 7.49 38.43 9.75
C ALA A 127 6.90 39.25 10.91
N SER A 128 5.57 39.36 10.92
CA SER A 128 4.82 40.09 11.95
C SER A 128 4.52 39.22 13.19
N ASN A 129 4.67 37.90 13.05
CA ASN A 129 4.43 36.91 14.10
C ASN A 129 5.37 35.69 13.96
N SER A 130 5.39 34.82 14.98
CA SER A 130 6.28 33.65 15.02
C SER A 130 5.95 32.57 13.99
N ASP A 131 4.71 32.50 13.51
CA ASP A 131 4.25 31.49 12.55
C ASP A 131 4.74 31.82 11.14
N GLU A 132 4.82 33.11 10.80
CA GLU A 132 5.44 33.66 9.59
C GLU A 132 6.98 33.58 9.62
N GLU A 133 7.56 33.39 10.81
CA GLU A 133 9.01 33.40 11.01
C GLU A 133 9.69 32.06 10.66
N ARG A 134 8.90 30.98 10.54
CA ARG A 134 9.32 29.61 10.16
C ARG A 134 10.65 29.16 10.78
N ARG A 135 10.88 29.52 12.04
CA ARG A 135 12.13 29.25 12.76
C ARG A 135 12.37 27.74 12.93
N PRO A 136 13.64 27.32 13.12
CA PRO A 136 13.98 25.98 13.60
C PRO A 136 13.18 25.57 14.85
N VAL A 137 12.55 24.40 14.82
CA VAL A 137 11.82 23.85 15.99
C VAL A 137 12.82 23.30 16.99
N LYS A 138 12.87 23.86 18.20
CA LYS A 138 13.83 23.45 19.25
C LYS A 138 13.36 22.32 20.15
N ARG A 139 12.05 22.07 20.20
CA ARG A 139 11.48 20.97 21.00
C ARG A 139 11.73 19.64 20.29
N ALA A 140 12.16 18.63 21.03
CA ALA A 140 12.28 17.26 20.55
C ALA A 140 10.90 16.72 20.17
N HIS A 141 10.77 16.24 18.94
CA HIS A 141 9.53 15.71 18.40
C HIS A 141 9.78 14.64 17.34
N ILE A 142 8.74 13.87 17.03
CA ILE A 142 8.60 13.04 15.84
C ILE A 142 7.35 13.55 15.11
N ASP A 143 7.41 13.75 13.80
CA ASP A 143 6.30 14.43 13.08
C ASP A 143 5.02 13.60 12.99
N GLN A 144 5.13 12.28 13.10
CA GLN A 144 4.03 11.36 12.89
C GLN A 144 4.03 10.27 13.95
N SER A 145 2.92 10.12 14.66
CA SER A 145 2.58 8.89 15.36
C SER A 145 2.29 7.76 14.35
N GLU A 146 2.13 6.53 14.83
CA GLU A 146 1.69 5.42 13.98
C GLU A 146 0.31 5.69 13.36
N TRP A 147 -0.63 6.21 14.15
CA TRP A 147 -1.96 6.58 13.67
C TRP A 147 -1.88 7.69 12.61
N ALA A 148 -1.08 8.73 12.83
CA ALA A 148 -0.92 9.82 11.87
C ALA A 148 -0.22 9.35 10.58
N ALA A 149 0.79 8.47 10.68
CA ALA A 149 1.45 7.91 9.51
C ALA A 149 0.48 7.10 8.64
N MET A 150 -0.42 6.31 9.24
CA MET A 150 -1.48 5.60 8.52
C MET A 150 -2.47 6.58 7.88
N ASN A 151 -2.90 7.62 8.60
CA ASN A 151 -3.82 8.62 8.08
C ASN A 151 -3.23 9.45 6.95
N GLN A 152 -1.92 9.75 6.98
CA GLN A 152 -1.24 10.44 5.89
C GLN A 152 -1.28 9.60 4.60
N VAL A 153 -1.09 8.28 4.71
CA VAL A 153 -1.26 7.36 3.59
C VAL A 153 -2.69 7.43 3.06
N THR A 154 -3.69 7.33 3.94
CA THR A 154 -5.11 7.44 3.57
C THR A 154 -5.46 8.77 2.89
N ARG A 155 -5.03 9.89 3.45
CA ARG A 155 -5.32 11.24 2.96
C ARG A 155 -4.70 11.51 1.60
N HIS A 156 -3.42 11.17 1.43
CA HIS A 156 -2.66 11.59 0.25
C HIS A 156 -2.63 10.55 -0.88
N LEU A 157 -2.76 9.27 -0.55
CA LEU A 157 -2.77 8.19 -1.55
C LEU A 157 -4.20 7.75 -1.89
N GLY A 158 -5.19 8.27 -1.17
CA GLY A 158 -6.61 8.15 -1.48
C GLY A 158 -7.02 6.71 -1.78
N PRO A 159 -7.51 6.41 -3.00
CA PRO A 159 -7.90 5.06 -3.39
C PRO A 159 -6.79 4.02 -3.16
N ASP A 160 -5.51 4.33 -3.36
CA ASP A 160 -4.42 3.37 -3.18
C ASP A 160 -4.13 2.99 -1.72
N ALA A 161 -4.59 3.78 -0.76
CA ALA A 161 -4.15 3.69 0.63
C ALA A 161 -4.38 2.31 1.28
N PRO A 162 -5.56 1.66 1.16
CA PRO A 162 -5.79 0.38 1.84
C PRO A 162 -4.83 -0.71 1.36
N ARG A 163 -4.52 -0.74 0.05
CA ARG A 163 -3.50 -1.64 -0.53
C ARG A 163 -2.10 -1.29 -0.03
N LEU A 164 -1.75 -0.02 -0.02
CA LEU A 164 -0.40 0.43 0.36
C LEU A 164 -0.12 0.19 1.85
N LEU A 165 -1.13 0.31 2.71
CA LEU A 165 -1.09 -0.01 4.14
C LEU A 165 -0.89 -1.52 4.42
N GLN A 166 -1.21 -2.40 3.47
CA GLN A 166 -0.94 -3.84 3.57
C GLN A 166 0.52 -4.21 3.24
N SER A 167 1.29 -3.28 2.68
CA SER A 167 2.71 -3.46 2.34
C SER A 167 3.60 -2.72 3.33
N ARG A 168 4.91 -3.04 3.38
CA ARG A 168 5.83 -2.21 4.16
C ARG A 168 5.83 -0.82 3.55
N PHE A 169 5.46 0.17 4.36
CA PHE A 169 5.66 1.57 4.05
C PHE A 169 6.49 2.27 5.11
N GLN A 170 7.13 3.38 4.71
CA GLN A 170 7.85 4.25 5.61
C GLN A 170 7.46 5.70 5.33
N ILE A 171 7.41 6.53 6.37
CA ILE A 171 7.40 7.99 6.23
C ILE A 171 8.82 8.48 6.53
N ILE A 172 9.41 9.18 5.57
CA ILE A 172 10.78 9.69 5.66
C ILE A 172 10.75 11.17 5.32
N ASN A 173 11.43 11.98 6.13
CA ASN A 173 11.70 13.37 5.81
C ASN A 173 13.10 13.47 5.19
N ILE A 174 13.18 14.20 4.09
CA ILE A 174 14.43 14.50 3.40
C ILE A 174 14.81 15.93 3.74
N TRP A 175 15.77 16.07 4.64
CA TRP A 175 16.22 17.36 5.14
C TRP A 175 17.50 17.79 4.42
N ARG A 176 17.42 18.91 3.68
CA ARG A 176 18.53 19.47 2.91
C ARG A 176 18.85 20.90 3.38
N PRO A 177 20.11 21.20 3.71
CA PRO A 177 20.56 22.58 3.83
C PRO A 177 20.46 23.34 2.52
N ILE A 178 19.96 24.56 2.55
CA ILE A 178 20.01 25.48 1.40
C ILE A 178 21.36 26.20 1.37
N GLN A 179 21.97 26.40 2.55
CA GLN A 179 23.32 26.90 2.75
C GLN A 179 24.02 26.11 3.86
N THR A 180 25.35 26.21 3.96
CA THR A 180 26.09 25.56 5.05
C THR A 180 25.54 25.97 6.42
N ILE A 181 25.33 24.97 7.29
CA ILE A 181 24.67 25.16 8.57
C ILE A 181 25.68 25.45 9.66
N TYR A 182 25.57 26.63 10.26
CA TYR A 182 26.36 27.02 11.44
C TYR A 182 25.47 27.20 12.67
N LYS A 183 24.42 28.02 12.54
CA LYS A 183 23.50 28.34 13.63
C LYS A 183 22.28 27.42 13.66
N ASP A 184 21.89 27.02 14.86
CA ASP A 184 20.76 26.14 15.16
C ASP A 184 20.73 24.84 14.31
N PRO A 185 21.82 24.03 14.30
CA PRO A 185 21.89 22.77 13.55
C PRO A 185 20.80 21.77 13.93
N LEU A 186 20.52 20.84 13.01
CA LEU A 186 19.60 19.73 13.23
C LEU A 186 20.30 18.65 14.07
N ALA A 187 19.72 18.32 15.22
CA ALA A 187 20.04 17.13 15.99
C ALA A 187 19.01 16.04 15.72
N VAL A 188 19.49 14.81 15.61
CA VAL A 188 18.72 13.57 15.43
C VAL A 188 19.07 12.60 16.54
N CYS A 189 18.07 11.96 17.14
CA CYS A 189 18.25 11.03 18.25
C CYS A 189 18.28 9.59 17.75
N ASP A 190 19.19 8.77 18.25
CA ASP A 190 19.20 7.34 17.94
C ASP A 190 17.88 6.69 18.40
N SER A 191 17.18 6.07 17.44
CA SER A 191 15.88 5.41 17.64
C SER A 191 15.91 4.41 18.79
N HIS A 192 16.99 3.64 18.96
CA HIS A 192 17.11 2.62 20.02
C HIS A 192 17.49 3.18 21.38
N SER A 193 17.77 4.48 21.46
CA SER A 193 17.99 5.17 22.75
C SER A 193 16.70 5.71 23.36
N VAL A 194 15.59 5.70 22.60
CA VAL A 194 14.30 6.31 22.96
C VAL A 194 13.28 5.20 23.19
N PRO A 195 12.92 4.89 24.44
CA PRO A 195 11.89 3.90 24.72
C PRO A 195 10.51 4.43 24.32
N ASP A 196 9.59 3.52 23.98
CA ASP A 196 8.23 3.89 23.54
C ASP A 196 7.44 4.68 24.60
N GLU A 197 7.74 4.47 25.88
CA GLU A 197 7.16 5.22 27.01
C GLU A 197 7.52 6.71 27.02
N ASP A 198 8.63 7.09 26.37
CA ASP A 198 9.04 8.50 26.28
C ASP A 198 8.33 9.25 25.12
N ILE A 199 7.55 8.54 24.30
CA ILE A 199 6.94 9.08 23.09
C ILE A 199 5.45 9.31 23.34
N LEU A 200 5.04 10.57 23.39
CA LEU A 200 3.66 10.96 23.67
C LEU A 200 3.01 11.57 22.42
N PRO A 201 2.04 10.89 21.78
CA PRO A 201 1.28 11.45 20.67
C PRO A 201 0.42 12.64 21.13
N VAL A 202 0.41 13.71 20.34
CA VAL A 202 -0.33 14.94 20.63
C VAL A 202 -1.13 15.31 19.40
N LYS A 203 -2.46 15.37 19.52
CA LYS A 203 -3.31 15.80 18.41
C LYS A 203 -3.00 17.24 18.01
N LEU A 204 -2.81 17.45 16.72
CA LEU A 204 -2.67 18.75 16.08
C LEU A 204 -3.86 18.95 15.14
N VAL A 205 -4.82 19.77 15.57
CA VAL A 205 -6.10 19.95 14.91
C VAL A 205 -6.02 21.13 13.94
N TYR A 206 -6.25 20.86 12.66
CA TYR A 206 -6.45 21.83 11.58
C TYR A 206 -7.95 21.94 11.24
N PRO A 207 -8.39 22.98 10.50
CA PRO A 207 -9.80 23.13 10.13
C PRO A 207 -10.36 21.92 9.35
N ASP A 208 -9.54 21.29 8.53
CA ASP A 208 -9.92 20.22 7.59
C ASP A 208 -9.32 18.84 7.94
N TRP A 209 -8.45 18.75 8.95
CA TRP A 209 -7.83 17.48 9.35
C TRP A 209 -7.20 17.48 10.73
N VAL A 210 -6.84 16.29 11.23
CA VAL A 210 -6.13 16.11 12.50
C VAL A 210 -4.83 15.37 12.25
N GLY A 211 -3.71 16.01 12.56
CA GLY A 211 -2.40 15.38 12.67
C GLY A 211 -2.14 14.90 14.09
N GLU A 212 -1.10 14.11 14.27
CA GLU A 212 -0.68 13.65 15.60
C GLU A 212 0.85 13.50 15.64
N PRO A 213 1.61 14.62 15.72
CA PRO A 213 3.03 14.54 16.06
C PRO A 213 3.21 13.95 17.46
N CYS A 214 4.39 13.39 17.72
CA CYS A 214 4.76 12.94 19.06
C CYS A 214 5.71 13.93 19.71
N THR A 215 5.38 14.34 20.92
CA THR A 215 6.31 15.03 21.82
C THR A 215 7.10 14.01 22.63
N ILE A 216 8.27 14.41 23.13
CA ILE A 216 9.21 13.49 23.78
C ILE A 216 9.41 13.89 25.24
N LEU A 217 9.37 12.90 26.14
CA LEU A 217 9.69 13.03 27.56
C LEU A 217 11.21 13.13 27.79
N PRO A 218 11.66 13.82 28.86
CA PRO A 218 13.08 14.00 29.12
C PRO A 218 13.71 12.70 29.61
N ASN A 219 14.74 12.22 28.91
CA ASN A 219 15.52 11.06 29.33
C ASN A 219 17.01 11.28 29.06
N ARG A 220 17.83 11.06 30.08
CA ARG A 220 19.30 11.19 29.98
C ARG A 220 19.96 10.08 29.17
N LYS A 221 19.23 9.00 28.86
CA LYS A 221 19.72 7.90 28.00
C LYS A 221 19.60 8.20 26.51
N HIS A 222 18.85 9.24 26.13
CA HIS A 222 18.72 9.70 24.74
C HIS A 222 20.10 10.08 24.18
N ARG A 223 20.47 9.47 23.05
CA ARG A 223 21.73 9.71 22.36
C ARG A 223 21.49 10.59 21.14
N TRP A 224 21.98 11.83 21.19
CA TRP A 224 21.80 12.81 20.13
C TRP A 224 23.03 12.93 19.26
N TYR A 225 22.78 13.10 17.96
CA TYR A 225 23.79 13.20 16.91
C TYR A 225 23.50 14.41 16.04
N TYR A 226 24.55 14.98 15.45
CA TYR A 226 24.43 16.05 14.45
C TYR A 226 25.59 16.01 13.47
N LYS A 227 25.45 16.71 12.34
CA LYS A 227 26.53 16.90 11.37
C LYS A 227 27.06 18.32 11.45
N ASN A 228 28.32 18.48 11.86
CA ASN A 228 28.96 19.79 11.92
C ASN A 228 29.17 20.39 10.52
N ASN A 229 28.89 21.69 10.38
CA ASN A 229 29.00 22.43 9.12
C ASN A 229 28.33 21.73 7.93
N GLN A 230 27.16 21.12 8.14
CA GLN A 230 26.46 20.36 7.11
C GLN A 230 26.21 21.24 5.88
N THR A 231 26.66 20.76 4.72
CA THR A 231 26.62 21.50 3.45
C THR A 231 25.35 21.19 2.66
N PRO A 232 24.98 22.00 1.65
CA PRO A 232 23.82 21.71 0.79
C PRO A 232 23.90 20.39 0.02
N GLU A 233 25.09 19.80 -0.10
CA GLU A 233 25.30 18.52 -0.75
C GLU A 233 25.07 17.34 0.19
N GLU A 234 25.03 17.57 1.50
CA GLU A 234 24.83 16.55 2.53
C GLU A 234 23.38 16.54 2.97
N VAL A 235 22.61 15.57 2.47
CA VAL A 235 21.18 15.43 2.72
C VAL A 235 20.96 14.44 3.85
N MET A 236 20.21 14.84 4.88
CA MET A 236 19.86 13.99 6.00
C MET A 236 18.50 13.35 5.74
N PHE A 237 18.44 12.03 5.75
CA PHE A 237 17.19 11.28 5.76
C PHE A 237 16.82 11.02 7.22
N ILE A 238 15.57 11.32 7.59
CA ILE A 238 15.04 11.16 8.94
C ILE A 238 13.82 10.27 8.86
N LYS A 239 13.85 9.12 9.53
CA LYS A 239 12.72 8.21 9.55
C LYS A 239 11.70 8.67 10.59
N CYS A 240 10.52 9.05 10.13
CA CYS A 240 9.39 9.41 11.00
C CYS A 240 8.56 8.17 11.37
N TYR A 241 8.44 7.22 10.44
CA TYR A 241 7.73 5.96 10.68
C TYR A 241 8.26 4.82 9.79
N ASP A 242 8.29 3.60 10.33
CA ASP A 242 8.46 2.34 9.59
C ASP A 242 7.37 1.35 10.00
N TRP A 243 6.76 0.71 9.03
CA TRP A 243 5.79 -0.35 9.28
C TRP A 243 6.43 -1.62 9.88
N LYS A 244 7.72 -1.90 9.62
CA LYS A 244 8.36 -3.14 10.08
C LYS A 244 8.69 -3.15 11.58
N MET A 245 8.46 -4.29 12.21
CA MET A 245 8.65 -4.57 13.64
C MET A 245 9.77 -5.60 13.92
N ASP A 246 10.82 -5.64 13.10
CA ASP A 246 11.90 -6.65 13.16
C ASP A 246 13.15 -6.17 13.91
N GLY A 247 12.98 -5.20 14.83
CA GLY A 247 14.06 -4.63 15.64
C GLY A 247 14.83 -3.48 14.97
N ARG A 248 14.53 -3.15 13.71
CA ARG A 248 15.08 -1.95 13.05
C ARG A 248 14.60 -0.66 13.71
N ALA A 249 15.34 0.43 13.49
CA ALA A 249 14.89 1.77 13.85
C ALA A 249 13.60 2.13 13.09
N ARG A 250 12.55 2.53 13.82
CA ARG A 250 11.22 2.84 13.26
C ARG A 250 10.90 4.32 13.19
N ARG A 251 11.47 5.13 14.08
CA ARG A 251 11.16 6.54 14.27
C ARG A 251 12.27 7.26 15.00
N VAL A 252 12.54 8.51 14.64
CA VAL A 252 13.66 9.30 15.19
C VAL A 252 13.17 10.65 15.69
N PRO A 253 13.29 10.91 17.00
CA PRO A 253 13.17 12.27 17.50
C PRO A 253 14.22 13.18 16.88
N HIS A 254 13.80 14.39 16.54
CA HIS A 254 14.70 15.41 16.03
C HIS A 254 14.35 16.78 16.61
N ALA A 255 15.34 17.67 16.63
CA ALA A 255 15.23 19.01 17.16
C ALA A 255 16.32 19.92 16.58
N ALA A 256 16.08 21.22 16.57
CA ALA A 256 17.15 22.19 16.48
C ALA A 256 17.77 22.42 17.86
N PHE A 257 19.10 22.51 17.96
CA PHE A 257 19.78 22.87 19.19
C PHE A 257 20.65 24.10 18.98
N THR A 258 20.91 24.84 20.05
CA THR A 258 21.80 26.01 19.99
C THR A 258 23.20 25.60 20.36
N ASP A 259 24.14 25.78 19.42
CA ASP A 259 25.56 25.70 19.69
C ASP A 259 26.06 27.06 20.21
N PRO A 260 26.55 27.14 21.46
CA PRO A 260 27.05 28.39 22.05
C PRO A 260 28.15 29.06 21.23
N GLU A 261 28.95 28.31 20.48
CA GLU A 261 30.07 28.86 19.69
C GLU A 261 29.63 29.42 18.33
N MET A 262 28.39 29.15 17.89
CA MET A 262 27.89 29.51 16.56
C MET A 262 26.66 30.44 16.61
N VAL A 263 26.32 31.00 17.77
CA VAL A 263 25.12 31.83 17.97
C VAL A 263 25.10 33.10 17.12
N ASP A 264 26.27 33.66 16.80
CA ASP A 264 26.44 34.89 16.02
C ASP A 264 26.60 34.62 14.52
N ARG A 265 26.56 33.36 14.10
CA ARG A 265 26.67 32.96 12.70
C ARG A 265 25.35 33.12 11.96
N GLU A 266 25.46 33.01 10.64
CA GLU A 266 24.34 33.12 9.72
C GLU A 266 23.25 32.10 10.10
N PRO A 267 21.98 32.55 10.17
CA PRO A 267 20.88 31.68 10.55
C PRO A 267 20.68 30.55 9.53
N ARG A 268 20.30 29.37 10.02
CA ARG A 268 20.03 28.19 9.18
C ARG A 268 18.95 28.47 8.14
N GLN A 269 19.21 27.96 6.93
CA GLN A 269 18.22 27.85 5.85
C GLN A 269 18.17 26.40 5.37
N SER A 270 16.99 25.81 5.35
CA SER A 270 16.80 24.41 4.96
C SER A 270 15.46 24.18 4.27
N ILE A 271 15.40 23.13 3.45
CA ILE A 271 14.16 22.55 2.94
C ILE A 271 14.00 21.14 3.51
N GLU A 272 12.78 20.81 3.88
CA GLU A 272 12.39 19.49 4.36
C GLU A 272 11.27 18.96 3.48
N THR A 273 11.47 17.81 2.85
CA THR A 273 10.49 17.18 1.96
C THR A 273 9.96 15.92 2.62
N THR A 274 8.66 15.88 2.89
CA THR A 274 7.99 14.76 3.55
C THR A 274 7.48 13.79 2.49
N LEU A 275 7.81 12.50 2.63
CA LEU A 275 7.38 11.51 1.65
C LEU A 275 7.02 10.17 2.28
N ASN A 276 6.20 9.43 1.53
CA ASN A 276 5.97 8.01 1.73
C ASN A 276 6.86 7.19 0.79
N THR A 277 7.35 6.07 1.30
CA THR A 277 7.92 4.99 0.49
C THR A 277 7.11 3.72 0.69
N ASN A 278 6.79 3.02 -0.39
CA ASN A 278 6.26 1.66 -0.32
C ASN A 278 7.28 0.68 -0.90
N HIS A 279 7.51 -0.40 -0.16
CA HIS A 279 8.38 -1.48 -0.57
C HIS A 279 7.53 -2.68 -0.97
N ARG A 280 7.70 -3.13 -2.22
CA ARG A 280 7.20 -4.42 -2.65
C ARG A 280 7.78 -5.50 -1.73
N LYS A 281 6.95 -6.43 -1.30
CA LYS A 281 7.39 -7.66 -0.64
C LYS A 281 8.26 -8.42 -1.66
N MET A 282 9.58 -8.39 -1.49
CA MET A 282 10.50 -9.18 -2.32
C MET A 282 10.35 -10.64 -1.92
N THR A 283 9.38 -11.32 -2.51
CA THR A 283 9.51 -12.76 -2.72
C THR A 283 10.23 -12.99 -4.01
N SER A 284 11.33 -13.74 -3.96
CA SER A 284 11.96 -14.32 -5.14
C SER A 284 10.89 -14.95 -6.06
N PRO A 285 10.80 -14.49 -7.33
CA PRO A 285 9.93 -15.04 -8.37
C PRO A 285 9.87 -16.57 -8.42
N SER A 286 11.02 -17.23 -8.33
CA SER A 286 11.13 -18.68 -8.56
C SER A 286 10.64 -19.58 -7.43
N SER A 287 10.25 -19.01 -6.28
CA SER A 287 9.98 -19.83 -5.09
C SER A 287 8.52 -20.17 -4.83
N LEU A 288 7.56 -19.59 -5.55
CA LEU A 288 6.13 -19.63 -5.18
C LEU A 288 5.23 -20.38 -6.15
N SER A 289 5.63 -20.53 -7.41
CA SER A 289 4.96 -21.40 -8.39
C SER A 289 5.03 -22.88 -7.99
N ASN A 290 6.19 -23.31 -7.45
CA ASN A 290 6.49 -24.70 -7.08
C ASN A 290 6.10 -25.10 -5.63
N LYS A 291 5.52 -24.19 -4.84
CA LYS A 291 5.10 -24.55 -3.48
C LYS A 291 3.83 -25.38 -3.52
N VAL A 292 3.90 -26.52 -2.83
CA VAL A 292 2.75 -27.39 -2.52
C VAL A 292 1.70 -26.55 -1.79
N ALA A 293 0.47 -26.59 -2.27
CA ALA A 293 -0.64 -25.91 -1.63
C ALA A 293 -1.00 -26.61 -0.32
N LYS A 294 -1.41 -25.81 0.68
CA LYS A 294 -2.03 -26.32 1.89
C LYS A 294 -3.51 -26.58 1.64
N GLU A 295 -4.10 -27.42 2.48
CA GLU A 295 -5.54 -27.64 2.48
C GLU A 295 -6.28 -26.45 3.08
N ASP A 296 -7.51 -26.25 2.60
CA ASP A 296 -8.52 -25.30 3.07
C ASP A 296 -8.05 -23.85 3.29
N ALA A 297 -8.51 -22.96 2.42
CA ALA A 297 -8.29 -21.53 2.55
C ALA A 297 -9.02 -20.89 3.74
N ASP A 298 -9.91 -21.62 4.43
CA ASP A 298 -10.73 -21.14 5.56
C ASP A 298 -11.53 -19.89 5.16
N LEU A 299 -12.24 -20.00 4.02
CA LEU A 299 -13.03 -18.88 3.50
C LEU A 299 -14.25 -18.63 4.39
N ARG A 300 -14.52 -17.35 4.64
CA ARG A 300 -15.76 -16.88 5.27
C ARG A 300 -16.97 -17.34 4.45
N VAL A 301 -18.05 -17.68 5.14
CA VAL A 301 -19.34 -18.02 4.54
C VAL A 301 -20.28 -16.85 4.77
N VAL A 302 -20.87 -16.32 3.69
CA VAL A 302 -21.79 -15.20 3.70
C VAL A 302 -23.15 -15.69 3.18
N SER A 303 -24.23 -15.44 3.93
CA SER A 303 -25.57 -15.88 3.52
C SER A 303 -26.19 -14.94 2.50
N LEU A 304 -26.53 -15.45 1.31
CA LEU A 304 -27.22 -14.66 0.30
C LEU A 304 -28.62 -14.23 0.76
N GLN A 305 -29.32 -15.10 1.49
CA GLN A 305 -30.66 -14.78 2.03
C GLN A 305 -30.58 -13.63 3.05
N GLN A 306 -29.62 -13.66 3.97
CA GLN A 306 -29.43 -12.55 4.92
C GLN A 306 -29.04 -11.24 4.21
N LEU A 307 -28.24 -11.30 3.14
CA LEU A 307 -27.93 -10.12 2.33
C LEU A 307 -29.16 -9.57 1.59
N LEU A 308 -30.07 -10.43 1.13
CA LEU A 308 -31.35 -10.02 0.54
C LEU A 308 -32.22 -9.32 1.58
N ASP A 309 -32.31 -9.89 2.78
CA ASP A 309 -33.05 -9.35 3.91
C ASP A 309 -32.43 -8.06 4.48
N GLY A 310 -31.23 -7.69 4.01
CA GLY A 310 -30.54 -6.46 4.37
C GLY A 310 -29.86 -6.52 5.74
N ASP A 311 -29.55 -7.72 6.24
CA ASP A 311 -28.90 -7.95 7.53
C ASP A 311 -27.54 -7.25 7.63
N THR A 312 -27.31 -6.55 8.75
CA THR A 312 -26.10 -5.75 8.94
C THR A 312 -24.86 -6.62 9.16
N ALA A 313 -24.96 -7.72 9.91
CA ALA A 313 -23.83 -8.58 10.20
C ALA A 313 -23.35 -9.29 8.93
N ALA A 314 -24.28 -9.76 8.10
CA ALA A 314 -23.96 -10.36 6.80
C ALA A 314 -23.25 -9.37 5.86
N LYS A 315 -23.64 -8.09 5.87
CA LYS A 315 -22.94 -7.03 5.11
C LYS A 315 -21.52 -6.77 5.63
N GLU A 316 -21.34 -6.75 6.95
CA GLU A 316 -20.02 -6.60 7.57
C GLU A 316 -19.11 -7.79 7.24
N ASP A 317 -19.62 -9.01 7.30
CA ASP A 317 -18.89 -10.22 6.92
C ASP A 317 -18.53 -10.23 5.43
N LEU A 318 -19.46 -9.80 4.56
CA LEU A 318 -19.22 -9.64 3.13
C LEU A 318 -18.09 -8.64 2.87
N LEU A 319 -18.15 -7.47 3.50
CA LEU A 319 -17.12 -6.45 3.36
C LEU A 319 -15.77 -6.97 3.85
N LYS A 320 -15.74 -7.59 5.03
CA LYS A 320 -14.51 -8.14 5.61
C LYS A 320 -13.90 -9.23 4.75
N ALA A 321 -14.71 -10.13 4.20
CA ALA A 321 -14.21 -11.16 3.31
C ALA A 321 -13.64 -10.57 2.00
N SER A 322 -14.29 -9.52 1.49
CA SER A 322 -13.88 -8.80 0.28
C SER A 322 -12.61 -7.97 0.47
N THR A 323 -12.33 -7.49 1.69
CA THR A 323 -11.12 -6.72 2.02
C THR A 323 -9.94 -7.58 2.46
N ASP A 324 -10.18 -8.69 3.18
CA ASP A 324 -9.12 -9.54 3.74
C ASP A 324 -8.41 -10.38 2.67
N LEU A 325 -9.17 -11.21 1.95
CA LEU A 325 -8.67 -12.12 0.92
C LEU A 325 -9.32 -11.85 -0.44
N GLY A 326 -10.51 -11.24 -0.47
CA GLY A 326 -11.26 -11.10 -1.69
C GLY A 326 -11.84 -12.40 -2.21
N PHE A 327 -11.92 -13.44 -1.36
CA PHE A 327 -12.53 -14.73 -1.64
C PHE A 327 -13.45 -15.13 -0.49
N PHE A 328 -14.65 -15.61 -0.80
CA PHE A 328 -15.62 -16.10 0.18
C PHE A 328 -16.56 -17.13 -0.42
N TYR A 329 -17.20 -17.92 0.45
CA TYR A 329 -18.36 -18.71 0.07
C TYR A 329 -19.62 -17.85 0.17
N LEU A 330 -20.46 -17.90 -0.85
CA LEU A 330 -21.82 -17.38 -0.81
C LEU A 330 -22.77 -18.56 -0.63
N ASP A 331 -23.49 -18.59 0.48
CA ASP A 331 -24.50 -19.61 0.76
C ASP A 331 -25.80 -19.30 0.03
N CYS A 332 -26.15 -20.14 -0.93
CA CYS A 332 -27.29 -19.98 -1.83
C CYS A 332 -28.46 -20.92 -1.48
N ARG A 333 -28.37 -21.69 -0.40
CA ARG A 333 -29.34 -22.77 -0.09
C ARG A 333 -30.73 -22.24 0.27
N ASP A 334 -30.79 -21.12 0.99
CA ASP A 334 -32.03 -20.65 1.62
C ASP A 334 -32.79 -19.59 0.79
N VAL A 335 -32.31 -19.26 -0.41
CA VAL A 335 -32.94 -18.24 -1.25
C VAL A 335 -34.18 -18.81 -1.96
N ALA A 336 -35.36 -18.30 -1.58
CA ALA A 336 -36.69 -18.60 -2.16
C ALA A 336 -36.94 -20.10 -2.47
N SER A 337 -36.52 -20.98 -1.54
CA SER A 337 -36.65 -22.46 -1.55
C SER A 337 -35.78 -23.26 -2.53
N GLY A 338 -34.58 -22.79 -2.89
CA GLY A 338 -33.57 -23.61 -3.58
C GLY A 338 -33.50 -23.42 -5.10
N ARG A 339 -34.26 -22.49 -5.66
CA ARG A 339 -34.31 -22.23 -7.12
C ARG A 339 -32.93 -22.03 -7.77
N ILE A 340 -32.03 -21.28 -7.13
CA ILE A 340 -30.66 -21.09 -7.65
C ILE A 340 -29.94 -22.43 -7.78
N MET A 341 -30.12 -23.31 -6.80
CA MET A 341 -29.49 -24.64 -6.82
C MET A 341 -30.11 -25.55 -7.87
N ASP A 342 -31.42 -25.47 -8.12
CA ASP A 342 -32.10 -26.19 -9.20
C ASP A 342 -31.58 -25.74 -10.59
N GLU A 343 -31.39 -24.44 -10.78
CA GLU A 343 -30.82 -23.86 -12.00
C GLU A 343 -29.36 -24.29 -12.19
N VAL A 344 -28.56 -24.26 -11.13
CA VAL A 344 -27.17 -24.76 -11.13
C VAL A 344 -27.11 -26.25 -11.50
N GLN A 345 -28.00 -27.08 -10.94
CA GLN A 345 -28.05 -28.52 -11.25
C GLN A 345 -28.47 -28.77 -12.71
N THR A 346 -29.40 -27.97 -13.21
CA THR A 346 -29.82 -27.99 -14.61
C THR A 346 -28.66 -27.63 -15.53
N MET A 347 -27.89 -26.59 -15.18
CA MET A 347 -26.70 -26.18 -15.93
C MET A 347 -25.59 -27.24 -15.93
N TYR A 348 -25.35 -27.96 -14.82
CA TYR A 348 -24.41 -29.08 -14.81
C TYR A 348 -24.85 -30.24 -15.72
N SER A 349 -26.15 -30.56 -15.70
CA SER A 349 -26.73 -31.61 -16.55
C SER A 349 -26.62 -31.23 -18.02
N LEU A 350 -26.88 -29.96 -18.35
CA LEU A 350 -26.73 -29.41 -19.69
C LEU A 350 -25.27 -29.40 -20.13
N ALA A 351 -24.35 -28.96 -19.27
CA ALA A 351 -22.91 -28.94 -19.56
C ALA A 351 -22.41 -30.35 -19.90
N THR A 352 -22.77 -31.35 -19.09
CA THR A 352 -22.40 -32.75 -19.32
C THR A 352 -22.89 -33.20 -20.69
N SER A 353 -24.19 -33.02 -20.95
CA SER A 353 -24.80 -33.41 -22.23
C SER A 353 -24.21 -32.69 -23.43
N PHE A 354 -23.91 -31.38 -23.30
CA PHE A 354 -23.31 -30.57 -24.35
C PHE A 354 -21.88 -31.00 -24.68
N TYR A 355 -21.06 -31.25 -23.66
CA TYR A 355 -19.66 -31.61 -23.87
C TYR A 355 -19.47 -33.03 -24.44
N ASP A 356 -20.49 -33.88 -24.32
CA ASP A 356 -20.52 -35.22 -24.91
C ASP A 356 -20.92 -35.20 -26.40
N LEU A 357 -21.40 -34.06 -26.91
CA LEU A 357 -21.70 -33.90 -28.33
C LEU A 357 -20.42 -33.89 -29.19
N PRO A 358 -20.50 -34.38 -30.45
CA PRO A 358 -19.43 -34.22 -31.44
C PRO A 358 -19.03 -32.76 -31.62
N GLN A 359 -17.76 -32.51 -31.98
CA GLN A 359 -17.24 -31.15 -32.16
C GLN A 359 -18.03 -30.37 -33.21
N GLU A 360 -18.48 -31.02 -34.29
CA GLU A 360 -19.27 -30.41 -35.35
C GLU A 360 -20.64 -29.91 -34.85
N GLU A 361 -21.28 -30.64 -33.94
CA GLU A 361 -22.55 -30.21 -33.32
C GLU A 361 -22.31 -29.04 -32.36
N LYS A 362 -21.25 -29.09 -31.55
CA LYS A 362 -20.90 -27.99 -30.63
C LYS A 362 -20.62 -26.68 -31.37
N SER A 363 -19.95 -26.74 -32.52
CA SER A 363 -19.65 -25.56 -33.34
C SER A 363 -20.85 -24.94 -34.06
N ARG A 364 -22.02 -25.58 -34.06
CA ARG A 364 -23.27 -25.00 -34.63
C ARG A 364 -23.94 -24.00 -33.70
N TRP A 365 -23.65 -24.05 -32.40
CA TRP A 365 -24.22 -23.15 -31.41
C TRP A 365 -23.42 -21.85 -31.41
N LEU A 366 -24.08 -20.75 -31.75
CA LEU A 366 -23.49 -19.40 -31.67
C LEU A 366 -23.47 -18.96 -30.20
N VAL A 367 -22.43 -18.22 -29.82
CA VAL A 367 -22.37 -17.55 -28.52
C VAL A 367 -23.47 -16.50 -28.47
N ASP A 368 -24.48 -16.73 -27.62
CA ASP A 368 -25.54 -15.78 -27.37
C ASP A 368 -24.97 -14.51 -26.71
N ARG A 369 -25.31 -13.35 -27.26
CA ARG A 369 -24.78 -12.03 -26.84
C ARG A 369 -25.78 -11.24 -26.02
N ASP A 370 -27.01 -11.71 -25.87
CA ASP A 370 -28.11 -10.97 -25.24
C ASP A 370 -28.46 -11.60 -23.87
N HIS A 371 -27.67 -11.29 -22.83
CA HIS A 371 -27.92 -11.78 -21.46
C HIS A 371 -28.38 -10.64 -20.53
N ASP A 372 -29.66 -10.27 -20.58
CA ASP A 372 -30.22 -9.15 -19.79
C ASP A 372 -30.67 -9.52 -18.35
N GLU A 373 -30.84 -10.80 -18.03
CA GLU A 373 -31.52 -11.19 -16.76
C GLU A 373 -30.59 -11.56 -15.58
N HIS A 374 -29.28 -11.72 -15.80
CA HIS A 374 -28.36 -12.33 -14.80
C HIS A 374 -27.60 -11.35 -13.90
N LEU A 375 -27.75 -10.03 -14.08
CA LEU A 375 -27.03 -8.99 -13.32
C LEU A 375 -27.38 -8.93 -11.82
N VAL A 376 -28.51 -9.51 -11.40
CA VAL A 376 -29.14 -9.25 -10.10
C VAL A 376 -28.26 -9.63 -8.91
N MET A 377 -27.65 -10.83 -8.91
CA MET A 377 -26.85 -11.27 -7.76
C MET A 377 -25.55 -10.47 -7.61
N GLY A 378 -24.82 -10.29 -8.71
CA GLY A 378 -23.56 -9.55 -8.69
C GLY A 378 -23.77 -8.09 -8.26
N VAL A 379 -24.77 -7.42 -8.83
CA VAL A 379 -25.12 -6.03 -8.49
C VAL A 379 -25.61 -5.92 -7.05
N LEU A 380 -26.37 -6.90 -6.53
CA LEU A 380 -26.77 -6.95 -5.12
C LEU A 380 -25.54 -6.99 -4.20
N LEU A 381 -24.58 -7.88 -4.46
CA LEU A 381 -23.36 -7.96 -3.65
C LEU A 381 -22.61 -6.63 -3.63
N LEU A 382 -22.45 -5.99 -4.80
CA LEU A 382 -21.84 -4.66 -4.89
C LEU A 382 -22.59 -3.61 -4.06
N ALA A 383 -23.92 -3.58 -4.15
CA ALA A 383 -24.75 -2.67 -3.36
C ALA A 383 -24.57 -2.90 -1.85
N ARG A 384 -24.52 -4.16 -1.40
CA ARG A 384 -24.31 -4.50 0.01
C ARG A 384 -22.93 -4.11 0.51
N ILE A 385 -21.89 -4.25 -0.32
CA ILE A 385 -20.54 -3.76 0.01
C ILE A 385 -20.53 -2.23 0.11
N SER A 386 -21.15 -1.52 -0.84
CA SER A 386 -21.28 -0.06 -0.82
C SER A 386 -21.99 0.44 0.44
N GLU A 387 -23.08 -0.21 0.83
CA GLU A 387 -23.83 0.09 2.06
C GLU A 387 -22.97 -0.13 3.32
N ALA A 388 -22.22 -1.24 3.38
CA ALA A 388 -21.34 -1.55 4.51
C ALA A 388 -20.22 -0.50 4.67
N LEU A 389 -19.74 0.05 3.55
CA LEU A 389 -18.75 1.12 3.52
C LEU A 389 -19.35 2.51 3.77
N GLY A 390 -20.68 2.64 3.82
CA GLY A 390 -21.36 3.92 3.95
C GLY A 390 -21.16 4.84 2.75
N LEU A 391 -20.99 4.29 1.55
CA LEU A 391 -20.78 5.08 0.33
C LEU A 391 -22.04 5.87 -0.03
N SER A 392 -21.84 7.12 -0.46
CA SER A 392 -22.89 7.90 -1.10
C SER A 392 -23.25 7.31 -2.46
N GLU A 393 -24.40 7.68 -3.00
CA GLU A 393 -24.92 7.10 -4.24
C GLU A 393 -23.89 7.20 -5.38
N ASP A 394 -23.27 8.37 -5.56
CA ASP A 394 -22.25 8.70 -6.58
C ASP A 394 -20.93 7.92 -6.45
N LEU A 395 -20.68 7.29 -5.30
CA LEU A 395 -19.50 6.47 -5.06
C LEU A 395 -19.83 4.97 -5.02
N ALA A 396 -21.11 4.61 -5.16
CA ALA A 396 -21.55 3.25 -4.96
C ALA A 396 -21.15 2.33 -6.12
N PHE A 397 -20.57 1.17 -5.81
CA PHE A 397 -19.96 0.28 -6.81
C PHE A 397 -20.94 -0.25 -7.86
N GLN A 398 -22.22 -0.38 -7.51
CA GLN A 398 -23.26 -0.79 -8.45
C GLN A 398 -23.50 0.22 -9.59
N GLN A 399 -23.05 1.48 -9.45
CA GLN A 399 -23.21 2.48 -10.51
C GLN A 399 -22.41 2.18 -11.78
N TYR A 400 -21.37 1.35 -11.67
CA TYR A 400 -20.56 0.86 -12.79
C TYR A 400 -21.22 -0.29 -13.56
N HIS A 401 -22.43 -0.69 -13.15
CA HIS A 401 -23.17 -1.84 -13.66
C HIS A 401 -24.65 -1.48 -13.89
N ARG A 402 -24.90 -0.40 -14.64
CA ARG A 402 -26.27 0.06 -14.90
C ARG A 402 -27.05 -0.95 -15.75
N LYS A 403 -28.33 -1.14 -15.44
CA LYS A 403 -29.20 -2.13 -16.08
C LYS A 403 -29.25 -2.00 -17.60
N ASP A 404 -29.33 -0.77 -18.11
CA ASP A 404 -29.49 -0.50 -19.55
C ASP A 404 -28.15 -0.23 -20.26
N ALA A 405 -27.02 -0.40 -19.57
CA ALA A 405 -25.70 -0.16 -20.13
C ALA A 405 -25.07 -1.45 -20.67
N VAL A 406 -24.36 -1.32 -21.80
CA VAL A 406 -23.70 -2.46 -22.44
C VAL A 406 -22.49 -2.87 -21.60
N CYS A 407 -22.46 -4.11 -21.13
CA CYS A 407 -21.33 -4.66 -20.37
C CYS A 407 -20.81 -5.97 -20.98
N PRO A 408 -19.51 -6.29 -20.84
CA PRO A 408 -18.93 -7.54 -21.32
C PRO A 408 -19.06 -8.68 -20.28
N THR A 409 -20.08 -8.63 -19.42
CA THR A 409 -20.36 -9.69 -18.43
C THR A 409 -20.63 -11.01 -19.14
N ALA A 410 -20.14 -12.11 -18.58
CA ALA A 410 -20.21 -13.42 -19.23
C ALA A 410 -20.62 -14.52 -18.24
N LEU A 411 -21.44 -15.45 -18.72
CA LEU A 411 -21.69 -16.73 -18.07
C LEU A 411 -21.01 -17.83 -18.88
N GLY A 412 -20.15 -18.61 -18.24
CA GLY A 412 -19.38 -19.68 -18.86
C GLY A 412 -19.63 -21.02 -18.20
N LEU A 413 -19.77 -22.06 -19.03
CA LEU A 413 -19.68 -23.45 -18.62
C LEU A 413 -18.28 -23.95 -18.99
N LEU A 414 -17.48 -24.34 -18.00
CA LEU A 414 -16.09 -24.76 -18.20
C LEU A 414 -15.95 -26.25 -17.92
N LYS A 415 -15.43 -27.01 -18.89
CA LYS A 415 -14.94 -28.38 -18.70
C LYS A 415 -13.43 -28.38 -18.64
N TYR A 416 -12.88 -28.86 -17.54
CA TYR A 416 -11.43 -29.06 -17.39
C TYR A 416 -11.05 -30.43 -17.96
N THR A 417 -9.86 -30.50 -18.55
CA THR A 417 -9.29 -31.75 -19.04
C THR A 417 -9.13 -32.74 -17.88
N LEU A 418 -9.37 -34.01 -18.19
CA LEU A 418 -9.20 -35.09 -17.22
C LEU A 418 -7.71 -35.32 -17.00
N VAL A 419 -7.32 -35.38 -15.73
CA VAL A 419 -5.92 -35.51 -15.32
C VAL A 419 -5.80 -36.75 -14.45
N GLU A 420 -5.02 -37.73 -14.91
CA GLU A 420 -4.84 -39.04 -14.25
C GLU A 420 -3.61 -39.08 -13.33
N VAL A 421 -2.65 -38.18 -13.56
CA VAL A 421 -1.41 -38.01 -12.78
C VAL A 421 -1.19 -36.54 -12.46
N GLU A 422 -0.61 -36.24 -11.30
CA GLU A 422 -0.44 -34.86 -10.85
C GLU A 422 0.44 -34.15 -11.89
N PRO A 423 -0.06 -33.10 -12.54
CA PRO A 423 0.61 -32.59 -13.72
C PRO A 423 1.82 -31.78 -13.27
N ASP A 424 2.97 -32.01 -13.90
CA ASP A 424 4.19 -31.23 -13.69
C ASP A 424 3.99 -29.73 -14.04
N LYS A 425 2.88 -29.39 -14.72
CA LYS A 425 2.49 -28.04 -15.14
C LYS A 425 1.03 -27.72 -14.78
N VAL A 426 0.77 -26.48 -14.37
CA VAL A 426 -0.53 -26.00 -13.87
C VAL A 426 -1.54 -25.84 -15.02
N GLY A 427 -2.78 -26.29 -14.84
CA GLY A 427 -3.83 -26.31 -15.88
C GLY A 427 -4.47 -24.95 -16.22
N GLN A 428 -4.39 -23.95 -15.33
CA GLN A 428 -4.63 -22.54 -15.64
C GLN A 428 -3.58 -21.68 -14.92
N ILE A 429 -2.91 -20.80 -15.68
CA ILE A 429 -1.88 -19.87 -15.17
C ILE A 429 -2.42 -19.10 -13.97
N ALA A 430 -1.61 -18.90 -12.93
CA ALA A 430 -2.00 -18.12 -11.77
C ALA A 430 -2.39 -16.69 -12.18
N HIS A 431 -3.59 -16.23 -11.86
CA HIS A 431 -4.07 -14.91 -12.29
C HIS A 431 -5.03 -14.28 -11.30
N SER A 432 -5.34 -13.01 -11.53
CA SER A 432 -6.49 -12.32 -10.96
C SER A 432 -7.49 -12.03 -12.08
N ASP A 433 -8.77 -11.95 -11.74
CA ASP A 433 -9.83 -11.74 -12.73
C ASP A 433 -9.91 -10.30 -13.19
N ALA A 434 -10.27 -10.09 -14.47
CA ALA A 434 -10.38 -8.76 -15.06
C ALA A 434 -11.53 -7.92 -14.49
N GLY A 435 -12.63 -8.58 -14.12
CA GLY A 435 -13.92 -7.95 -13.85
C GLY A 435 -14.07 -7.36 -12.46
N SER A 436 -15.32 -7.19 -12.03
CA SER A 436 -15.68 -6.74 -10.70
C SER A 436 -15.80 -7.89 -9.72
N LEU A 437 -16.61 -8.90 -10.07
CA LEU A 437 -16.81 -10.10 -9.26
C LEU A 437 -16.86 -11.34 -10.17
N SER A 438 -16.32 -12.44 -9.69
CA SER A 438 -16.50 -13.77 -10.27
C SER A 438 -17.28 -14.63 -9.30
N ILE A 439 -18.33 -15.31 -9.78
CA ILE A 439 -19.17 -16.22 -9.00
C ILE A 439 -19.05 -17.60 -9.63
N VAL A 440 -18.49 -18.55 -8.89
CA VAL A 440 -18.14 -19.88 -9.40
C VAL A 440 -18.86 -20.96 -8.62
N PHE A 441 -19.60 -21.80 -9.33
CA PHE A 441 -20.07 -23.08 -8.81
C PHE A 441 -19.17 -24.20 -9.33
N THR A 442 -18.68 -25.04 -8.43
CA THR A 442 -17.89 -26.23 -8.76
C THR A 442 -18.17 -27.33 -7.73
N GLU A 443 -18.27 -28.58 -8.19
CA GLU A 443 -18.44 -29.75 -7.31
C GLU A 443 -17.13 -30.53 -7.10
N VAL A 444 -16.14 -30.30 -7.97
CA VAL A 444 -14.85 -31.00 -7.96
C VAL A 444 -13.75 -30.01 -7.54
N ALA A 445 -12.91 -30.43 -6.60
CA ALA A 445 -11.87 -29.60 -6.02
C ALA A 445 -10.73 -29.33 -7.02
N GLY A 446 -10.09 -28.17 -6.87
CA GLY A 446 -8.90 -27.82 -7.64
C GLY A 446 -8.64 -26.33 -7.76
N LEU A 447 -9.58 -25.48 -7.34
CA LEU A 447 -9.33 -24.05 -7.20
C LEU A 447 -8.36 -23.82 -6.04
N GLN A 448 -7.34 -23.00 -6.28
CA GLN A 448 -6.39 -22.56 -5.26
C GLN A 448 -6.31 -21.04 -5.23
N VAL A 449 -6.13 -20.47 -4.05
CA VAL A 449 -5.92 -19.03 -3.84
C VAL A 449 -4.61 -18.79 -3.10
N LEU A 450 -3.93 -17.70 -3.45
CA LEU A 450 -2.71 -17.26 -2.78
C LEU A 450 -3.06 -16.26 -1.66
N LYS A 451 -2.83 -16.62 -0.40
CA LYS A 451 -3.04 -15.67 0.72
C LYS A 451 -1.96 -14.58 0.71
N PRO A 452 -2.31 -13.28 0.59
CA PRO A 452 -1.32 -12.18 0.43
C PRO A 452 -0.31 -12.07 1.58
N LYS A 453 -0.73 -12.35 2.81
CA LYS A 453 0.09 -12.24 4.03
C LYS A 453 1.09 -13.40 4.18
N GLU A 454 0.69 -14.60 3.75
CA GLU A 454 1.43 -15.84 3.99
C GLU A 454 2.22 -16.34 2.77
N GLU A 455 1.91 -15.83 1.58
CA GLU A 455 2.58 -16.22 0.33
C GLU A 455 2.58 -17.75 0.18
N THR A 456 1.42 -18.34 0.47
CA THR A 456 1.18 -19.77 0.43
C THR A 456 -0.13 -20.00 -0.31
N TRP A 457 -0.12 -21.00 -1.20
CA TRP A 457 -1.31 -21.45 -1.90
C TRP A 457 -2.17 -22.30 -0.97
N TYR A 458 -3.48 -22.09 -1.02
CA TYR A 458 -4.46 -22.88 -0.30
C TYR A 458 -5.53 -23.39 -1.27
N TYR A 459 -5.90 -24.66 -1.14
CA TYR A 459 -7.07 -25.20 -1.84
C TYR A 459 -8.35 -24.57 -1.30
N ILE A 460 -9.29 -24.30 -2.20
CA ILE A 460 -10.67 -23.94 -1.87
C ILE A 460 -11.52 -25.18 -2.13
N ALA A 461 -12.00 -25.80 -1.04
CA ALA A 461 -12.83 -26.98 -1.14
C ALA A 461 -14.21 -26.63 -1.75
N PRO A 462 -14.75 -27.45 -2.66
CA PRO A 462 -16.15 -27.33 -3.05
C PRO A 462 -17.07 -27.46 -1.82
N LYS A 463 -18.08 -26.61 -1.72
CA LYS A 463 -19.12 -26.72 -0.69
C LYS A 463 -20.49 -26.85 -1.36
N PRO A 464 -21.22 -27.96 -1.17
CA PRO A 464 -22.57 -28.12 -1.72
C PRO A 464 -23.48 -26.96 -1.31
N GLY A 465 -24.25 -26.43 -2.25
CA GLY A 465 -25.15 -25.30 -1.98
C GLY A 465 -24.48 -23.92 -1.94
N HIS A 466 -23.16 -23.83 -2.16
CA HIS A 466 -22.41 -22.58 -2.08
C HIS A 466 -21.73 -22.25 -3.40
N ALA A 467 -21.67 -20.97 -3.74
CA ALA A 467 -20.75 -20.45 -4.74
C ALA A 467 -19.44 -20.02 -4.07
N VAL A 468 -18.32 -20.11 -4.78
CA VAL A 468 -17.10 -19.37 -4.45
C VAL A 468 -17.16 -18.04 -5.18
N VAL A 469 -17.04 -16.94 -4.45
CA VAL A 469 -17.04 -15.59 -5.02
C VAL A 469 -15.67 -14.97 -4.82
N ASN A 470 -15.16 -14.29 -5.84
CA ASN A 470 -13.97 -13.47 -5.71
C ASN A 470 -14.09 -12.08 -6.33
N VAL A 471 -13.35 -11.14 -5.72
CA VAL A 471 -13.16 -9.79 -6.21
C VAL A 471 -12.17 -9.80 -7.38
N GLY A 472 -12.51 -9.08 -8.45
CA GLY A 472 -11.64 -8.88 -9.61
C GLY A 472 -10.96 -7.51 -9.60
N ASP A 473 -10.07 -7.32 -10.57
CA ASP A 473 -9.21 -6.14 -10.67
C ASP A 473 -9.99 -4.85 -10.89
N ALA A 474 -11.04 -4.86 -11.71
CA ALA A 474 -11.82 -3.65 -11.96
C ALA A 474 -12.47 -3.13 -10.67
N LEU A 475 -13.05 -4.03 -9.86
CA LEU A 475 -13.64 -3.64 -8.58
C LEU A 475 -12.57 -3.18 -7.58
N ARG A 476 -11.41 -3.84 -7.55
CA ARG A 476 -10.25 -3.39 -6.77
C ARG A 476 -9.81 -1.98 -7.16
N PHE A 477 -9.89 -1.61 -8.44
CA PHE A 477 -9.54 -0.26 -8.88
C PHE A 477 -10.62 0.75 -8.55
N ILE A 478 -11.88 0.40 -8.82
CA ILE A 478 -13.06 1.22 -8.51
C ILE A 478 -13.11 1.56 -7.02
N SER A 479 -12.84 0.59 -6.13
CA SER A 479 -12.87 0.85 -4.69
C SER A 479 -11.70 1.70 -4.19
N GLY A 480 -10.74 2.05 -5.06
CA GLY A 480 -9.34 2.13 -4.65
C GLY A 480 -8.89 0.78 -4.10
N GLY A 481 -7.66 0.49 -3.74
CA GLY A 481 -7.30 -0.82 -3.20
C GLY A 481 -7.97 -1.31 -1.89
N VAL A 482 -9.14 -0.79 -1.46
CA VAL A 482 -9.98 -1.29 -0.34
C VAL A 482 -10.28 -2.77 -0.49
N LEU A 483 -10.82 -3.18 -1.64
CA LEU A 483 -11.19 -4.58 -1.91
C LEU A 483 -10.02 -5.30 -2.57
N GLU A 484 -9.76 -6.55 -2.16
CA GLU A 484 -8.57 -7.27 -2.59
C GLU A 484 -8.87 -8.19 -3.78
N SER A 485 -8.16 -8.01 -4.90
CA SER A 485 -8.18 -8.95 -6.03
C SER A 485 -7.03 -9.94 -5.86
N SER A 486 -7.34 -11.18 -5.47
CA SER A 486 -6.35 -12.19 -5.12
C SER A 486 -5.97 -13.10 -6.29
N LEU A 487 -4.68 -13.46 -6.34
CA LEU A 487 -4.19 -14.47 -7.28
C LEU A 487 -4.77 -15.83 -6.96
N HIS A 488 -5.26 -16.49 -7.99
CA HIS A 488 -5.81 -17.83 -7.92
C HIS A 488 -5.34 -18.65 -9.13
N ARG A 489 -5.38 -19.98 -9.01
CA ARG A 489 -5.03 -20.92 -10.07
C ARG A 489 -5.87 -22.19 -9.94
N ILE A 490 -5.81 -23.04 -10.96
CA ILE A 490 -6.50 -24.34 -10.93
C ILE A 490 -5.49 -25.46 -11.09
N ILE A 491 -5.40 -26.28 -10.05
CA ILE A 491 -4.63 -27.53 -10.01
C ILE A 491 -5.57 -28.59 -9.46
N PRO A 492 -5.85 -29.68 -10.20
CA PRO A 492 -6.68 -30.78 -9.71
C PRO A 492 -6.22 -31.22 -8.31
N HIS A 493 -7.18 -31.43 -7.41
CA HIS A 493 -6.85 -32.01 -6.11
C HIS A 493 -6.51 -33.49 -6.26
N LYS A 494 -5.54 -34.00 -5.50
CA LYS A 494 -5.09 -35.40 -5.57
C LYS A 494 -6.22 -36.43 -5.36
N ASP A 495 -7.22 -36.09 -4.54
CA ASP A 495 -8.36 -36.97 -4.25
C ASP A 495 -9.45 -36.92 -5.34
N GLU A 496 -9.31 -36.01 -6.31
CA GLU A 496 -10.27 -35.78 -7.40
C GLU A 496 -9.70 -36.19 -8.77
N MET A 497 -8.54 -36.85 -8.79
CA MET A 497 -7.88 -37.31 -10.01
C MET A 497 -8.75 -38.32 -10.76
N GLY A 498 -8.76 -38.22 -12.08
CA GLY A 498 -9.62 -39.05 -12.93
C GLY A 498 -11.11 -38.69 -12.91
N ARG A 499 -11.54 -37.62 -12.21
CA ARG A 499 -12.91 -37.11 -12.30
C ARG A 499 -12.99 -35.93 -13.26
N HIS A 500 -14.07 -35.87 -14.04
CA HIS A 500 -14.37 -34.68 -14.83
C HIS A 500 -14.77 -33.52 -13.91
N LYS A 501 -14.05 -32.39 -14.02
CA LYS A 501 -14.40 -31.15 -13.34
C LYS A 501 -15.15 -30.24 -14.29
N TYR A 502 -16.36 -29.87 -13.88
CA TYR A 502 -17.18 -28.85 -14.52
C TYR A 502 -17.29 -27.64 -13.59
N SER A 503 -17.32 -26.43 -14.16
CA SER A 503 -17.57 -25.22 -13.40
C SER A 503 -18.50 -24.29 -14.15
N ILE A 504 -19.44 -23.71 -13.41
CA ILE A 504 -20.30 -22.63 -13.90
C ILE A 504 -19.67 -21.35 -13.36
N VAL A 505 -19.30 -20.43 -14.25
CA VAL A 505 -18.57 -19.22 -13.90
C VAL A 505 -19.36 -18.02 -14.42
N TYR A 506 -19.78 -17.15 -13.51
CA TYR A 506 -20.37 -15.87 -13.85
C TYR A 506 -19.36 -14.75 -13.58
N LEU A 507 -18.94 -14.06 -14.63
CA LEU A 507 -17.93 -13.00 -14.62
C LEU A 507 -18.62 -11.64 -14.75
N LEU A 508 -18.93 -11.01 -13.62
CA LEU A 508 -19.48 -9.66 -13.59
C LEU A 508 -18.41 -8.66 -13.98
N ARG A 509 -18.66 -7.85 -15.01
CA ARG A 509 -17.74 -6.82 -15.49
C ARG A 509 -18.43 -5.45 -15.53
N PRO A 510 -17.68 -4.36 -15.30
CA PRO A 510 -18.25 -3.02 -15.47
C PRO A 510 -18.68 -2.81 -16.92
N GLU A 511 -19.63 -1.90 -17.13
CA GLU A 511 -20.05 -1.44 -18.45
C GLU A 511 -18.85 -0.97 -19.31
N MET A 512 -19.01 -1.03 -20.63
CA MET A 512 -17.91 -0.81 -21.56
C MET A 512 -17.27 0.58 -21.47
N ASP A 513 -18.06 1.58 -21.11
CA ASP A 513 -17.68 2.99 -20.99
C ASP A 513 -17.42 3.45 -19.55
N ALA A 514 -17.60 2.60 -18.55
CA ALA A 514 -17.28 2.91 -17.16
C ALA A 514 -15.80 3.28 -17.02
N GLU A 515 -15.52 4.42 -16.38
CA GLU A 515 -14.17 4.92 -16.17
C GLU A 515 -13.69 4.66 -14.74
N PHE A 516 -12.51 4.06 -14.61
CA PHE A 516 -11.85 3.84 -13.33
C PHE A 516 -10.33 4.00 -13.47
N VAL A 517 -9.67 4.24 -12.34
CA VAL A 517 -8.24 4.52 -12.28
C VAL A 517 -7.51 3.33 -11.70
N ASP A 518 -6.51 2.81 -12.40
CA ASP A 518 -5.67 1.73 -11.86
C ASP A 518 -4.69 2.23 -10.77
N ALA A 519 -3.94 1.30 -10.19
CA ALA A 519 -3.00 1.59 -9.11
C ALA A 519 -1.79 2.45 -9.52
N ASP A 520 -1.57 2.66 -10.83
CA ASP A 520 -0.52 3.50 -11.40
C ASP A 520 -1.06 4.88 -11.82
N GLY A 521 -2.34 5.18 -11.54
CA GLY A 521 -2.98 6.45 -11.84
C GLY A 521 -3.48 6.55 -13.29
N LYS A 522 -3.48 5.45 -14.05
CA LYS A 522 -3.98 5.43 -15.41
C LYS A 522 -5.49 5.24 -15.43
N VAL A 523 -6.18 6.11 -16.18
CA VAL A 523 -7.61 5.99 -16.44
C VAL A 523 -7.87 4.90 -17.49
N TRP A 524 -8.86 4.07 -17.24
CA TRP A 524 -9.31 3.01 -18.13
C TRP A 524 -10.81 3.10 -18.34
N LYS A 525 -11.25 2.77 -19.57
CA LYS A 525 -12.64 2.35 -19.82
C LYS A 525 -12.79 0.85 -19.60
N GLY A 526 -13.96 0.40 -19.15
CA GLY A 526 -14.24 -1.02 -18.88
C GLY A 526 -13.89 -1.96 -20.03
N LEU A 527 -14.21 -1.56 -21.27
CA LEU A 527 -13.85 -2.34 -22.48
C LEU A 527 -12.34 -2.35 -22.72
N GLU A 528 -11.67 -1.21 -22.59
CA GLU A 528 -10.23 -1.08 -22.81
C GLU A 528 -9.44 -1.93 -21.81
N TRP A 529 -9.84 -1.88 -20.54
CA TRP A 529 -9.27 -2.70 -19.48
C TRP A 529 -9.45 -4.20 -19.76
N THR A 530 -10.68 -4.62 -20.06
CA THR A 530 -10.99 -6.03 -20.37
C THR A 530 -10.16 -6.53 -21.55
N ASN A 531 -10.07 -5.72 -22.62
CA ASN A 531 -9.26 -6.05 -23.79
C ASN A 531 -7.77 -6.12 -23.46
N LYS A 532 -7.25 -5.17 -22.66
CA LYS A 532 -5.85 -5.19 -22.22
C LYS A 532 -5.54 -6.45 -21.43
N LYS A 533 -6.39 -6.82 -20.46
CA LYS A 533 -6.20 -8.01 -19.63
C LYS A 533 -6.23 -9.28 -20.48
N HIS A 534 -7.21 -9.43 -21.37
CA HIS A 534 -7.26 -10.56 -22.32
C HIS A 534 -6.06 -10.62 -23.27
N ALA A 535 -5.58 -9.48 -23.74
CA ALA A 535 -4.36 -9.43 -24.56
C ALA A 535 -3.15 -9.96 -23.78
N VAL A 536 -3.05 -9.66 -22.48
CA VAL A 536 -1.94 -10.15 -21.65
C VAL A 536 -2.06 -11.65 -21.39
N PHE A 537 -3.26 -12.19 -21.19
CA PHE A 537 -3.45 -13.64 -21.10
C PHE A 537 -2.98 -14.40 -22.35
N ARG A 538 -2.99 -13.74 -23.53
CA ARG A 538 -2.50 -14.29 -24.80
C ARG A 538 -1.04 -13.95 -25.12
N ALA A 539 -0.40 -13.10 -24.30
CA ALA A 539 0.96 -12.67 -24.56
C ALA A 539 2.00 -13.72 -24.10
N PRO A 540 3.24 -13.69 -24.62
CA PRO A 540 4.30 -14.56 -24.12
C PRO A 540 4.58 -14.38 -22.62
N ALA A 541 5.10 -15.41 -21.96
CA ALA A 541 5.38 -15.40 -20.51
C ALA A 541 6.25 -14.22 -20.05
N GLU A 542 7.24 -13.83 -20.86
CA GLU A 542 8.11 -12.67 -20.58
C GLU A 542 7.36 -11.35 -20.60
N GLU A 543 6.33 -11.21 -21.44
CA GLU A 543 5.50 -10.01 -21.52
C GLU A 543 4.47 -9.98 -20.39
N GLN A 544 3.90 -11.14 -20.07
CA GLN A 544 3.08 -11.38 -18.89
C GLN A 544 3.81 -10.95 -17.60
N ALA A 545 5.10 -11.28 -17.47
CA ALA A 545 5.92 -10.96 -16.31
C ALA A 545 6.24 -9.45 -16.14
N LYS A 546 6.12 -8.64 -17.20
CA LYS A 546 6.39 -7.20 -17.17
C LYS A 546 5.28 -6.38 -16.49
N GLY A 547 4.09 -6.97 -16.31
CA GLY A 547 2.95 -6.31 -15.65
C GLY A 547 2.89 -6.59 -14.14
N THR A 548 2.65 -5.56 -13.34
CA THR A 548 2.51 -5.67 -11.88
C THR A 548 1.19 -6.32 -11.43
N TYR A 549 0.19 -6.40 -12.32
CA TYR A 549 -1.20 -6.75 -12.00
C TYR A 549 -1.86 -7.73 -12.99
N LEU A 550 -1.16 -8.22 -14.03
CA LEU A 550 -1.87 -8.80 -15.18
C LEU A 550 -2.04 -10.33 -15.16
N THR A 551 -1.09 -11.15 -14.70
CA THR A 551 -1.19 -12.62 -14.87
C THR A 551 -0.37 -13.43 -13.85
N GLY A 552 -0.31 -12.94 -12.60
CA GLY A 552 0.63 -13.47 -11.61
C GLY A 552 1.95 -12.70 -11.65
N ARG A 553 2.64 -12.65 -10.50
CA ARG A 553 3.90 -11.91 -10.38
C ARG A 553 4.98 -12.58 -11.26
N ASP A 554 6.07 -11.86 -11.51
CA ASP A 554 7.32 -12.43 -12.01
C ASP A 554 7.61 -13.78 -11.31
N GLY A 555 7.81 -14.86 -12.07
CA GLY A 555 8.05 -16.24 -11.58
C GLY A 555 6.84 -17.10 -11.18
N TYR A 556 5.61 -16.61 -11.37
CA TYR A 556 4.36 -17.35 -11.10
C TYR A 556 3.72 -17.97 -12.34
N VAL A 557 4.26 -17.64 -13.53
CA VAL A 557 4.01 -18.41 -14.74
C VAL A 557 4.63 -19.79 -14.51
N GLY A 558 3.81 -20.84 -14.46
CA GLY A 558 4.34 -22.21 -14.53
C GLY A 558 5.29 -22.28 -15.74
N TYR A 559 6.48 -22.84 -15.57
CA TYR A 559 7.56 -22.80 -16.54
C TYR A 559 7.07 -23.08 -17.97
N TRP A 560 6.88 -22.02 -18.75
CA TRP A 560 6.71 -22.11 -20.20
C TRP A 560 8.10 -22.21 -20.80
N ASP A 561 8.41 -23.38 -21.34
CA ASP A 561 9.66 -23.71 -22.01
C ASP A 561 9.43 -23.57 -23.53
N PRO A 562 9.90 -22.50 -24.19
CA PRO A 562 9.67 -22.28 -25.62
C PRO A 562 10.17 -23.40 -26.52
N GLU A 563 11.06 -24.28 -26.04
CA GLU A 563 11.55 -25.43 -26.80
C GLU A 563 10.66 -26.69 -26.62
N LYS A 564 9.79 -26.73 -25.59
CA LYS A 564 8.96 -27.89 -25.25
C LYS A 564 7.46 -27.63 -25.24
N ASP A 565 7.02 -26.40 -25.04
CA ASP A 565 5.62 -26.02 -24.91
C ASP A 565 5.06 -25.48 -26.23
N VAL A 566 4.40 -26.36 -26.98
CA VAL A 566 3.72 -26.01 -28.23
C VAL A 566 2.38 -25.34 -27.89
N GLU A 567 2.11 -24.18 -28.49
CA GLU A 567 0.94 -23.31 -28.26
C GLU A 567 -0.42 -24.05 -28.35
N GLY A 568 -0.48 -25.21 -29.02
CA GLY A 568 -1.66 -26.07 -29.11
C GLY A 568 -1.95 -26.98 -27.91
N GLN A 569 -1.11 -27.00 -26.86
CA GLN A 569 -1.33 -27.83 -25.67
C GLN A 569 -1.77 -27.04 -24.43
N THR A 570 -1.68 -25.71 -24.47
CA THR A 570 -2.22 -24.83 -23.41
C THR A 570 -3.57 -24.34 -23.87
N ILE A 571 -4.64 -24.89 -23.30
CA ILE A 571 -6.01 -24.57 -23.72
C ILE A 571 -6.29 -23.11 -23.36
N THR A 572 -6.33 -22.26 -24.38
CA THR A 572 -7.04 -20.99 -24.29
C THR A 572 -8.52 -21.33 -24.30
N VAL A 573 -9.20 -21.16 -23.17
CA VAL A 573 -10.66 -21.28 -23.13
C VAL A 573 -11.23 -20.08 -23.89
N THR A 574 -11.80 -20.34 -25.07
CA THR A 574 -12.78 -19.48 -25.74
C THR A 574 -14.08 -20.22 -25.88
#